data_AF-A0A437JJP6-F1
#
_entry.id   AF-A0A437JJP6-F1
#
_cell.length_a   1.000
_cell.length_b   1.000
_cell.length_c   1.000
_cell.angle_alpha   90.00
_cell.angle_beta   90.00
_cell.angle_gamma   90.00
#
_symmetry.space_group_name_H-M   'P 1'
#
loop_
_entity.id
_entity.type
_entity.pdbx_description
1 polymer ?
#
loop_
_entity_poly.entity_id
_entity_poly.type
_entity_poly.pdbx_seq_one_letter_code
_entity_poly.pdbx_strand_id
1 'polypeptide(L)'
;MPLSVECSYQGRTISLEEALRLKAAWHRGQPKPAFTCVECGQPVTPHQSRNGHTPHIEHRKRNPSCSLSHRSRDPAARYEYFSPDDERAIEGYKLDRQTFVYGRNAELAEARKRRDGYKCVACGFHLKVGDRYVIECHHTRPLSQTGEREVAIGDLVSLCPTCHRIAHLRSVPYSVAEIAALLKRTAESAA
;
A
#
# COMPACT_ATOMS: atom_id res chain seq x y z
N MET A 1 -25.81 -6.97 1.29
CA MET A 1 -27.18 -6.77 1.82
C MET A 1 -27.67 -8.13 2.26
N PRO A 2 -28.34 -8.31 3.41
CA PRO A 2 -29.03 -9.57 3.65
C PRO A 2 -30.08 -9.72 2.55
N LEU A 3 -29.94 -10.76 1.73
CA LEU A 3 -30.83 -11.03 0.61
C LEU A 3 -31.99 -11.82 1.19
N SER A 4 -33.15 -11.18 1.41
CA SER A 4 -34.35 -11.96 1.69
C SER A 4 -34.76 -12.70 0.42
N VAL A 5 -35.01 -14.00 0.57
CA VAL A 5 -35.52 -14.87 -0.50
C VAL A 5 -37.01 -15.19 -0.32
N GLU A 6 -37.66 -14.58 0.69
CA GLU A 6 -39.08 -14.79 1.02
C GLU A 6 -39.79 -13.47 1.32
N CYS A 7 -41.09 -13.41 1.02
CA CYS A 7 -41.97 -12.29 1.36
C CYS A 7 -43.40 -12.78 1.67
N SER A 8 -44.23 -11.93 2.24
CA SER A 8 -45.65 -12.21 2.49
C SER A 8 -46.53 -11.61 1.39
N TYR A 9 -47.46 -12.42 0.88
CA TYR A 9 -48.47 -12.04 -0.11
C TYR A 9 -49.83 -12.61 0.32
N GLN A 10 -50.85 -11.75 0.42
CA GLN A 10 -52.20 -12.13 0.89
C GLN A 10 -52.21 -12.91 2.21
N GLY A 11 -51.28 -12.61 3.12
CA GLY A 11 -51.18 -13.28 4.43
C GLY A 11 -50.44 -14.62 4.42
N ARG A 12 -49.88 -15.06 3.28
CA ARG A 12 -49.06 -16.27 3.16
C ARG A 12 -47.61 -15.92 2.84
N THR A 13 -46.66 -16.66 3.42
CA THR A 13 -45.25 -16.58 3.04
C THR A 13 -45.04 -17.28 1.70
N ILE A 14 -44.41 -16.58 0.75
CA ILE A 14 -44.10 -17.06 -0.60
C ILE A 14 -42.61 -16.85 -0.90
N SER A 15 -42.06 -17.69 -1.78
CA SER A 15 -40.67 -17.62 -2.19
C SER A 15 -40.43 -16.47 -3.19
N LEU A 16 -39.17 -16.08 -3.36
CA LEU A 16 -38.75 -15.07 -4.34
C LEU A 16 -39.14 -15.47 -5.77
N GLU A 17 -39.00 -16.74 -6.15
CA GLU A 17 -39.39 -17.23 -7.47
C GLU A 17 -40.88 -17.04 -7.73
N GLU A 18 -41.71 -17.39 -6.74
CA GLU A 18 -43.15 -17.23 -6.80
C GLU A 18 -43.56 -15.75 -6.85
N ALA A 19 -42.93 -14.90 -6.02
CA ALA A 19 -43.15 -13.46 -6.03
C ALA A 19 -42.77 -12.81 -7.38
N LEU A 20 -41.70 -13.28 -8.02
CA LEU A 20 -41.29 -12.84 -9.36
C LEU A 20 -42.29 -13.28 -10.44
N ARG A 21 -42.84 -14.49 -10.36
CA ARG A 21 -43.90 -14.95 -11.29
C ARG A 21 -45.16 -14.10 -11.16
N LEU A 22 -45.62 -13.85 -9.94
CA LEU A 22 -46.79 -13.00 -9.66
C LEU A 22 -46.58 -11.56 -10.16
N LYS A 23 -45.37 -11.02 -9.98
CA LYS A 23 -45.01 -9.70 -10.50
C LYS A 23 -44.99 -9.66 -12.02
N ALA A 24 -44.53 -10.73 -12.68
CA ALA A 24 -44.47 -10.83 -14.15
C ALA A 24 -45.85 -11.02 -14.80
N ALA A 25 -46.79 -11.68 -14.13
CA ALA A 25 -48.15 -11.92 -14.62
C ALA A 25 -49.06 -10.68 -14.56
N TRP A 26 -48.67 -9.63 -13.82
CA TRP A 26 -49.46 -8.43 -13.67
C TRP A 26 -49.50 -7.59 -14.96
N HIS A 27 -50.69 -7.06 -15.29
CA HIS A 27 -50.90 -6.16 -16.42
C HIS A 27 -51.79 -4.97 -16.04
N ARG A 28 -51.73 -3.92 -16.85
CA ARG A 28 -52.46 -2.67 -16.64
C ARG A 28 -53.98 -2.94 -16.71
N GLY A 29 -54.71 -2.60 -15.65
CA GLY A 29 -56.14 -2.91 -15.49
C GLY A 29 -56.46 -3.83 -14.30
N GLN A 30 -55.45 -4.48 -13.71
CA GLN A 30 -55.58 -5.30 -12.50
C GLN A 30 -54.94 -4.64 -11.27
N PRO A 31 -55.41 -4.95 -10.05
CA PRO A 31 -54.75 -4.48 -8.83
C PRO A 31 -53.32 -5.01 -8.78
N LYS A 32 -52.37 -4.11 -8.47
CA LYS A 32 -50.94 -4.46 -8.40
C LYS A 32 -50.67 -5.40 -7.22
N PRO A 33 -49.88 -6.47 -7.40
CA PRO A 33 -49.49 -7.34 -6.31
C PRO A 33 -48.80 -6.56 -5.18
N ALA A 34 -49.33 -6.70 -3.97
CA ALA A 34 -48.81 -6.08 -2.76
C ALA A 34 -48.00 -7.11 -1.95
N PHE A 35 -46.67 -7.06 -2.13
CA PHE A 35 -45.73 -7.87 -1.34
C PHE A 35 -45.32 -7.12 -0.08
N THR A 36 -45.25 -7.83 1.04
CA THR A 36 -44.84 -7.29 2.34
C THR A 36 -43.70 -8.09 2.96
N CYS A 37 -42.91 -7.48 3.84
CA CYS A 37 -41.84 -8.16 4.55
C CYS A 37 -42.43 -9.16 5.55
N VAL A 38 -41.86 -10.38 5.63
CA VAL A 38 -42.24 -11.41 6.62
C VAL A 38 -41.99 -10.98 8.07
N GLU A 39 -41.06 -10.04 8.30
CA GLU A 39 -40.67 -9.60 9.63
C GLU A 39 -41.48 -8.37 10.08
N CYS A 40 -41.54 -7.32 9.25
CA CYS A 40 -42.10 -6.03 9.66
C CYS A 40 -43.40 -5.64 8.95
N GLY A 41 -43.90 -6.45 8.02
CA GLY A 41 -45.13 -6.18 7.26
C GLY A 41 -45.07 -4.99 6.30
N GLN A 42 -43.93 -4.29 6.20
CA GLN A 42 -43.77 -3.14 5.32
C GLN A 42 -43.71 -3.55 3.85
N PRO A 43 -44.11 -2.68 2.90
CA PRO A 43 -44.07 -2.98 1.48
C PRO A 43 -42.67 -3.31 0.95
N VAL A 44 -42.55 -4.43 0.24
CA VAL A 44 -41.31 -4.88 -0.40
C VAL A 44 -41.49 -5.05 -1.91
N THR A 45 -40.39 -5.22 -2.62
CA THR A 45 -40.35 -5.47 -4.06
C THR A 45 -39.38 -6.62 -4.34
N PRO A 46 -39.79 -7.64 -5.11
CA PRO A 46 -38.88 -8.68 -5.58
C PRO A 46 -38.13 -8.21 -6.84
N HIS A 47 -36.81 -8.42 -6.88
CA HIS A 47 -35.90 -8.06 -7.96
C HIS A 47 -35.30 -9.32 -8.59
N GLN A 48 -35.30 -9.35 -9.92
CA GLN A 48 -34.58 -10.38 -10.68
C GLN A 48 -33.10 -10.05 -10.74
N SER A 49 -32.30 -11.04 -11.10
CA SER A 49 -30.88 -10.84 -11.37
C SER A 49 -30.71 -9.82 -12.50
N ARG A 50 -29.98 -8.74 -12.23
CA ARG A 50 -29.58 -7.75 -13.23
C ARG A 50 -28.19 -7.25 -12.88
N ASN A 51 -27.31 -7.12 -13.87
CA ASN A 51 -25.94 -6.61 -13.72
C ASN A 51 -25.12 -7.31 -12.61
N GLY A 52 -25.26 -8.63 -12.47
CA GLY A 52 -24.47 -9.41 -11.49
C GLY A 52 -24.99 -9.38 -10.05
N HIS A 53 -26.12 -8.75 -9.78
CA HIS A 53 -26.78 -8.83 -8.48
C HIS A 53 -27.60 -10.11 -8.35
N THR A 54 -27.44 -10.84 -7.25
CA THR A 54 -28.28 -12.01 -6.93
C THR A 54 -29.75 -11.58 -6.83
N PRO A 55 -30.72 -12.37 -7.35
CA PRO A 55 -32.14 -12.12 -7.13
C PRO A 55 -32.45 -11.95 -5.63
N HIS A 56 -33.25 -10.94 -5.28
CA HIS A 56 -33.55 -10.63 -3.87
C HIS A 56 -34.85 -9.85 -3.71
N ILE A 57 -35.32 -9.76 -2.47
CA ILE A 57 -36.46 -8.93 -2.09
C ILE A 57 -35.97 -7.74 -1.26
N GLU A 58 -36.28 -6.52 -1.71
CA GLU A 58 -35.89 -5.27 -1.06
C GLU A 58 -37.11 -4.51 -0.53
N HIS A 59 -36.90 -3.72 0.52
CA HIS A 59 -37.96 -2.84 1.04
C HIS A 59 -38.13 -1.61 0.13
N ARG A 60 -39.39 -1.19 -0.11
CA ARG A 60 -39.66 0.03 -0.91
C ARG A 60 -39.26 1.32 -0.21
N LYS A 61 -39.36 1.34 1.12
CA LYS A 61 -38.88 2.42 1.98
C LYS A 61 -37.94 1.80 3.01
N ARG A 62 -36.83 2.47 3.27
CA ARG A 62 -35.85 2.02 4.26
C ARG A 62 -36.51 1.96 5.64
N ASN A 63 -36.43 0.81 6.29
CA ASN A 63 -36.94 0.56 7.64
C ASN A 63 -35.79 0.14 8.57
N PRO A 64 -35.18 1.08 9.31
CA PRO A 64 -34.05 0.79 10.21
C PRO A 64 -34.37 -0.23 11.32
N SER A 65 -35.64 -0.42 11.65
CA SER A 65 -36.08 -1.36 12.69
C SER A 65 -36.34 -2.78 12.18
N CYS A 66 -36.09 -3.07 10.90
CA CYS A 66 -36.28 -4.40 10.31
C CYS A 66 -34.94 -4.97 9.84
N SER A 67 -34.62 -6.18 10.30
CA SER A 67 -33.34 -6.85 10.01
C SER A 67 -33.14 -7.11 8.51
N LEU A 68 -34.23 -7.23 7.75
CA LEU A 68 -34.27 -7.46 6.30
C LEU A 68 -34.28 -6.19 5.45
N SER A 69 -34.48 -5.00 6.03
CA SER A 69 -34.54 -3.75 5.24
C SER A 69 -33.20 -3.13 4.95
N HIS A 70 -32.20 -3.34 5.81
CA HIS A 70 -30.79 -3.00 5.62
C HIS A 70 -30.11 -3.20 6.98
N ARG A 71 -29.07 -4.03 7.09
CA ARG A 71 -28.09 -3.81 8.17
C ARG A 71 -27.33 -2.53 7.83
N SER A 72 -27.29 -1.56 8.75
CA SER A 72 -26.21 -0.57 8.77
C SER A 72 -24.91 -1.38 8.84
N ARG A 73 -24.15 -1.40 7.74
CA ARG A 73 -22.75 -1.79 7.86
C ARG A 73 -22.13 -0.69 8.71
N ASP A 74 -21.72 -1.03 9.93
CA ASP A 74 -20.87 -0.15 10.70
C ASP A 74 -19.61 0.11 9.87
N PRO A 75 -19.37 1.36 9.41
CA PRO A 75 -18.16 1.68 8.66
C PRO A 75 -16.89 1.43 9.48
N ALA A 76 -16.99 1.48 10.82
CA ALA A 76 -15.87 1.26 11.74
C ALA A 76 -15.43 -0.20 11.81
N ALA A 77 -16.30 -1.17 11.50
CA ALA A 77 -15.96 -2.60 11.55
C ALA A 77 -14.99 -3.06 10.43
N ARG A 78 -14.50 -2.13 9.59
CA ARG A 78 -13.62 -2.44 8.45
C ARG A 78 -12.14 -2.15 8.70
N TYR A 79 -11.81 -1.42 9.76
CA TYR A 79 -10.44 -1.12 10.16
C TYR A 79 -10.27 -1.38 11.64
N GLU A 80 -9.62 -2.51 11.98
CA GLU A 80 -9.05 -2.69 13.31
C GLU A 80 -7.94 -1.64 13.49
N TYR A 81 -8.18 -0.69 14.39
CA TYR A 81 -7.16 0.28 14.78
C TYR A 81 -6.44 -0.28 16.00
N PHE A 82 -5.14 -0.56 15.87
CA PHE A 82 -4.30 -0.92 17.01
C PHE A 82 -4.09 0.30 17.91
N SER A 83 -3.97 0.07 19.22
CA SER A 83 -3.62 1.13 20.17
C SER A 83 -2.25 1.73 19.84
N PRO A 84 -1.97 3.02 20.12
CA PRO A 84 -0.63 3.59 19.98
C PRO A 84 0.47 2.85 20.76
N ASP A 85 0.11 2.17 21.85
CA ASP A 85 1.01 1.37 22.68
C ASP A 85 1.02 -0.13 22.30
N ASP A 86 0.31 -0.54 21.24
CA ASP A 86 0.34 -1.92 20.75
C ASP A 86 1.66 -2.19 20.03
N GLU A 87 2.28 -3.33 20.30
CA GLU A 87 3.53 -3.75 19.66
C GLU A 87 3.34 -4.20 18.19
N ARG A 88 2.10 -4.21 17.70
CA ARG A 88 1.73 -4.58 16.32
C ARG A 88 1.29 -3.36 15.53
N ALA A 89 1.71 -3.29 14.27
CA ALA A 89 1.31 -2.28 13.32
C ALA A 89 0.82 -2.90 12.02
N ILE A 90 -0.15 -2.26 11.36
CA ILE A 90 -0.53 -2.63 9.99
C ILE A 90 0.52 -2.05 9.05
N GLU A 91 1.34 -2.92 8.48
CA GLU A 91 2.32 -2.58 7.45
C GLU A 91 1.87 -3.07 6.07
N GLY A 92 2.58 -2.68 5.01
CA GLY A 92 2.36 -3.20 3.65
C GLY A 92 1.18 -2.59 2.86
N TYR A 93 0.53 -1.54 3.38
CA TYR A 93 -0.39 -0.73 2.58
C TYR A 93 0.36 0.03 1.48
N LYS A 94 -0.28 0.16 0.32
CA LYS A 94 0.35 0.81 -0.84
C LYS A 94 0.32 2.32 -0.68
N LEU A 95 1.49 2.94 -0.81
CA LEU A 95 1.65 4.38 -0.91
C LEU A 95 2.16 4.71 -2.32
N ASP A 96 1.47 5.61 -3.00
CA ASP A 96 1.97 6.15 -4.27
C ASP A 96 3.00 7.25 -3.98
N ARG A 97 4.17 7.17 -4.62
CA ARG A 97 5.24 8.18 -4.50
C ARG A 97 5.85 8.47 -5.86
N GLN A 98 5.77 9.72 -6.30
CA GLN A 98 6.54 10.20 -7.45
C GLN A 98 7.95 10.59 -6.99
N THR A 99 8.98 10.07 -7.67
CA THR A 99 10.39 10.35 -7.34
C THR A 99 11.16 10.68 -8.62
N PHE A 100 11.83 11.82 -8.63
CA PHE A 100 12.78 12.19 -9.68
C PHE A 100 14.15 11.59 -9.38
N VAL A 101 14.86 11.11 -10.39
CA VAL A 101 16.20 10.54 -10.28
C VAL A 101 17.20 11.35 -11.10
N TYR A 102 18.40 11.53 -10.57
CA TYR A 102 19.50 12.18 -11.28
C TYR A 102 20.23 11.18 -12.17
N GLY A 103 20.46 11.53 -13.44
CA GLY A 103 21.33 10.77 -14.34
C GLY A 103 22.77 10.74 -13.83
N ARG A 104 23.46 9.60 -13.99
CA ARG A 104 24.85 9.40 -13.56
C ARG A 104 25.63 8.66 -14.64
N ASN A 105 26.89 9.05 -14.84
CA ASN A 105 27.78 8.36 -15.78
C ASN A 105 28.38 7.10 -15.12
N ALA A 106 27.93 5.93 -15.56
CA ALA A 106 28.38 4.65 -15.02
C ALA A 106 29.87 4.36 -15.31
N GLU A 107 30.37 4.79 -16.48
CA GLU A 107 31.76 4.61 -16.87
C GLU A 107 32.70 5.42 -15.96
N LEU A 108 32.32 6.66 -15.64
CA LEU A 108 33.09 7.51 -14.73
C LEU A 108 33.14 6.91 -13.31
N ALA A 109 32.02 6.36 -12.84
CA ALA A 109 31.96 5.66 -11.56
C ALA A 109 32.86 4.42 -11.54
N GLU A 110 32.86 3.62 -12.60
CA GLU A 110 33.71 2.43 -12.72
C GLU A 110 35.20 2.80 -12.88
N ALA A 111 35.50 3.86 -13.63
CA ALA A 111 36.86 4.41 -13.75
C ALA A 111 37.41 4.83 -12.39
N ARG A 112 36.58 5.45 -11.54
CA ARG A 112 36.97 5.79 -10.16
C ARG A 112 37.26 4.53 -9.32
N LYS A 113 36.37 3.54 -9.36
CA LYS A 113 36.55 2.26 -8.64
C LYS A 113 37.86 1.57 -9.03
N ARG A 114 38.16 1.53 -10.33
CA ARG A 114 39.39 0.98 -10.87
C ARG A 114 40.62 1.77 -10.43
N ARG A 115 40.56 3.11 -10.46
CA ARG A 115 41.63 4.00 -10.00
C ARG A 115 41.99 3.75 -8.54
N ASP A 116 41.01 3.41 -7.71
CA ASP A 116 41.22 3.09 -6.29
C ASP A 116 41.58 1.63 -6.04
N GLY A 117 41.77 0.84 -7.09
CA GLY A 117 42.05 -0.60 -6.97
C GLY A 117 40.91 -1.36 -6.31
N TYR A 118 39.66 -0.88 -6.45
CA TYR A 118 38.47 -1.42 -5.80
C TYR A 118 38.58 -1.47 -4.26
N LYS A 119 39.42 -0.62 -3.67
CA LYS A 119 39.58 -0.51 -2.21
C LYS A 119 38.86 0.71 -1.66
N CYS A 120 38.31 0.57 -0.45
CA CYS A 120 37.77 1.69 0.29
C CYS A 120 38.89 2.66 0.67
N VAL A 121 38.81 3.91 0.22
CA VAL A 121 39.83 4.93 0.52
C VAL A 121 39.83 5.38 1.99
N ALA A 122 38.76 5.10 2.74
CA ALA A 122 38.64 5.48 4.15
C ALA A 122 39.19 4.43 5.12
N CYS A 123 38.91 3.14 4.88
CA CYS A 123 39.27 2.07 5.81
C CYS A 123 40.10 0.93 5.20
N GLY A 124 40.41 0.98 3.90
CA GLY A 124 41.19 -0.04 3.21
C GLY A 124 40.43 -1.33 2.88
N PHE A 125 39.14 -1.42 3.23
CA PHE A 125 38.31 -2.59 2.93
C PHE A 125 38.37 -2.97 1.44
N HIS A 126 38.56 -4.25 1.17
CA HIS A 126 38.65 -4.82 -0.17
C HIS A 126 38.10 -6.25 -0.13
N LEU A 127 36.94 -6.45 -0.78
CA LEU A 127 36.29 -7.75 -0.85
C LEU A 127 35.79 -7.99 -2.28
N LYS A 128 36.10 -9.18 -2.81
CA LYS A 128 35.58 -9.68 -4.07
C LYS A 128 34.70 -10.89 -3.80
N VAL A 129 33.48 -10.87 -4.35
CA VAL A 129 32.51 -11.97 -4.27
C VAL A 129 32.16 -12.39 -5.69
N GLY A 130 32.55 -13.60 -6.06
CA GLY A 130 32.53 -14.03 -7.47
C GLY A 130 33.36 -13.06 -8.31
N ASP A 131 32.74 -12.45 -9.33
CA ASP A 131 33.37 -11.49 -10.24
C ASP A 131 33.11 -10.02 -9.88
N ARG A 132 32.51 -9.74 -8.72
CA ARG A 132 32.14 -8.37 -8.33
C ARG A 132 32.88 -7.93 -7.07
N TYR A 133 33.38 -6.70 -7.09
CA TYR A 133 33.93 -6.06 -5.89
C TYR A 133 32.82 -5.40 -5.08
N VAL A 134 32.87 -5.58 -3.76
CA VAL A 134 31.93 -4.95 -2.81
C VAL A 134 32.41 -3.53 -2.52
N ILE A 135 32.16 -2.63 -3.48
CA ILE A 135 32.59 -1.24 -3.42
C ILE A 135 31.62 -0.31 -4.16
N GLU A 136 31.38 0.85 -3.58
CA GLU A 136 30.45 1.86 -4.05
C GLU A 136 31.19 3.15 -4.39
N CYS A 137 30.73 3.84 -5.43
CA CYS A 137 31.27 5.14 -5.83
C CYS A 137 30.44 6.24 -5.17
N HIS A 138 31.11 7.17 -4.48
CA HIS A 138 30.49 8.23 -3.72
C HIS A 138 30.92 9.60 -4.24
N HIS A 139 29.97 10.53 -4.36
CA HIS A 139 30.26 11.92 -4.71
C HIS A 139 30.64 12.69 -3.44
N THR A 140 31.86 13.22 -3.39
CA THR A 140 32.34 14.06 -2.28
C THR A 140 31.47 15.30 -2.06
N ARG A 141 30.84 15.80 -3.13
CA ARG A 141 29.82 16.86 -3.12
C ARG A 141 28.52 16.30 -3.70
N PRO A 142 27.47 16.02 -2.92
CA PRO A 142 26.26 15.35 -3.40
C PRO A 142 25.51 16.12 -4.49
N LEU A 143 25.10 15.42 -5.55
CA LEU A 143 24.26 16.00 -6.62
C LEU A 143 22.91 16.50 -6.10
N SER A 144 22.37 15.90 -5.03
CA SER A 144 21.12 16.37 -4.41
C SER A 144 21.22 17.77 -3.80
N GLN A 145 22.43 18.23 -3.49
CA GLN A 145 22.68 19.58 -2.93
C GLN A 145 23.15 20.56 -4.00
N THR A 146 23.79 20.07 -5.06
CA THR A 146 24.44 20.93 -6.07
C THR A 146 23.66 21.04 -7.37
N GLY A 147 22.69 20.15 -7.61
CA GLY A 147 21.97 20.08 -8.87
C GLY A 147 22.82 19.57 -10.03
N GLU A 148 22.41 19.92 -11.25
CA GLU A 148 23.12 19.62 -12.50
C GLU A 148 24.46 20.35 -12.57
N ARG A 149 25.53 19.61 -12.85
CA ARG A 149 26.88 20.15 -12.99
C ARG A 149 27.80 19.14 -13.69
N GLU A 150 28.96 19.62 -14.09
CA GLU A 150 30.07 18.76 -14.48
C GLU A 150 30.64 18.02 -13.26
N VAL A 151 30.98 16.73 -13.46
CA VAL A 151 31.59 15.87 -12.44
C VAL A 151 32.87 15.29 -13.03
N ALA A 152 33.99 15.55 -12.38
CA ALA A 152 35.27 14.94 -12.72
C ALA A 152 35.51 13.69 -11.87
N ILE A 153 36.46 12.83 -12.30
CA ILE A 153 36.86 11.65 -11.52
C ILE A 153 37.36 12.02 -10.11
N GLY A 154 37.89 13.24 -9.92
CA GLY A 154 38.35 13.75 -8.63
C GLY A 154 37.23 14.07 -7.65
N ASP A 155 36.01 14.30 -8.14
CA ASP A 155 34.83 14.55 -7.29
C ASP A 155 34.24 13.26 -6.70
N LEU A 156 34.77 12.11 -7.11
CA LEU A 156 34.32 10.78 -6.74
C LEU A 156 35.35 10.08 -5.86
N VAL A 157 34.89 9.22 -4.96
CA VAL A 157 35.74 8.33 -4.15
C VAL A 157 35.12 6.94 -4.03
N SER A 158 35.94 5.90 -3.88
CA SER A 158 35.46 4.53 -3.64
C SER A 158 35.35 4.25 -2.16
N LEU A 159 34.16 3.89 -1.69
CA LEU A 159 33.86 3.55 -0.30
C LEU A 159 33.23 2.16 -0.20
N CYS A 160 33.51 1.43 0.88
CA CYS A 160 32.75 0.21 1.18
C CYS A 160 31.32 0.57 1.63
N PRO A 161 30.36 -0.37 1.60
CA PRO A 161 28.96 -0.09 1.99
C PRO A 161 28.83 0.55 3.38
N THR A 162 29.66 0.12 4.33
CA THR A 162 29.69 0.68 5.69
C THR A 162 30.20 2.13 5.70
N CYS A 163 31.35 2.41 5.07
CA CYS A 163 31.90 3.77 5.02
C CYS A 163 31.02 4.72 4.22
N HIS A 164 30.37 4.21 3.16
CA HIS A 164 29.42 4.99 2.38
C HIS A 164 28.18 5.35 3.22
N ARG A 165 27.67 4.40 4.03
CA ARG A 165 26.60 4.69 4.98
C ARG A 165 27.03 5.70 6.04
N ILE A 166 28.24 5.57 6.60
CA ILE A 166 28.80 6.52 7.57
C ILE A 166 28.86 7.92 6.95
N ALA A 167 29.31 8.05 5.71
CA ALA A 167 29.36 9.33 4.99
C ALA A 167 28.01 10.05 5.04
N HIS A 168 26.90 9.32 4.95
CA HIS A 168 25.54 9.85 4.93
C HIS A 168 24.80 9.86 6.28
N LEU A 169 25.49 9.70 7.41
CA LEU A 169 24.86 9.82 8.74
C LEU A 169 24.47 11.26 9.12
N ARG A 170 24.91 12.27 8.36
CA ARG A 170 24.49 13.67 8.49
C ARG A 170 24.14 14.24 7.11
N SER A 171 23.53 15.42 7.06
CA SER A 171 23.08 16.05 5.81
C SER A 171 24.24 16.36 4.84
N VAL A 172 25.31 16.97 5.34
CA VAL A 172 26.56 17.22 4.59
C VAL A 172 27.48 16.01 4.76
N PRO A 173 27.87 15.26 3.73
CA PRO A 173 28.59 14.02 3.95
C PRO A 173 29.89 14.17 4.76
N TYR A 174 30.25 13.15 5.52
CA TYR A 174 31.60 13.07 6.11
C TYR A 174 32.64 12.88 5.01
N SER A 175 33.73 13.62 5.11
CA SER A 175 34.93 13.43 4.30
C SER A 175 35.61 12.11 4.64
N VAL A 176 36.44 11.62 3.72
CA VAL A 176 37.24 10.40 3.90
C VAL A 176 38.08 10.46 5.19
N ALA A 177 38.67 11.61 5.48
CA ALA A 177 39.49 11.83 6.68
C ALA A 177 38.64 11.78 7.97
N GLU A 178 37.46 12.40 7.98
CA GLU A 178 36.53 12.32 9.11
C GLU A 178 36.09 10.87 9.36
N ILE A 179 35.75 10.12 8.31
CA ILE A 179 35.35 8.71 8.43
C ILE A 179 36.49 7.88 9.03
N ALA A 180 37.71 8.05 8.52
CA ALA A 180 38.88 7.34 9.03
C ALA A 180 39.14 7.64 10.51
N ALA A 181 38.97 8.91 10.94
CA ALA A 181 39.11 9.30 12.34
C ALA A 181 38.02 8.70 13.24
N LEU A 182 36.76 8.67 12.79
CA LEU A 182 35.65 8.07 13.52
C LEU A 182 35.89 6.58 13.77
N LEU A 183 36.34 5.85 12.74
CA LEU A 183 36.61 4.41 12.85
C LEU A 183 37.76 4.09 13.83
N LYS A 184 38.80 4.92 13.87
CA LYS A 184 39.90 4.78 14.84
C LYS A 184 39.42 4.96 16.27
N ARG A 185 38.66 6.04 16.52
CA ARG A 185 38.10 6.32 17.86
C ARG A 185 37.21 5.19 18.37
N THR A 186 36.39 4.59 17.52
CA THR A 186 35.53 3.47 17.93
C THR A 186 36.30 2.20 18.24
N ALA A 187 37.43 1.96 17.57
CA ALA A 187 38.30 0.82 17.86
C ALA A 187 39.00 0.97 19.22
N GLU A 188 39.36 2.21 19.60
CA GLU A 188 39.96 2.53 20.89
C GLU A 188 38.96 2.46 22.05
N SER A 189 37.68 2.80 21.83
CA SER A 189 36.64 2.71 22.86
C SER A 189 36.13 1.28 23.13
N ALA A 190 36.44 0.33 22.23
CA ALA A 190 35.99 -1.06 22.30
C ALA A 190 37.08 -2.03 22.79
N ALA A 191 38.29 -1.52 23.03
CA ALA A 191 39.43 -2.24 23.59
C ALA A 191 39.59 -1.92 25.08
#